data_AF-A0A060NMU4-F1
#
_entry.id   AF-A0A060NMU4-F1
#
_cell.length_a   1.000
_cell.length_b   1.000
_cell.length_c   1.000
_cell.angle_alpha   90.00
_cell.angle_beta   90.00
_cell.angle_gamma   90.00
#
_symmetry.space_group_name_H-M   'P 1'
#
loop_
_entity.id
_entity.type
_entity.pdbx_description
1 polymer ?
#
loop_
_entity_poly.entity_id
_entity_poly.type
_entity_poly.pdbx_seq_one_letter_code
_entity_poly.pdbx_strand_id
1 'polypeptide(L)'
;MNSNQQSKVPMHAVEVSSDPGALQGARRATEDAPGSAPPSIPPGSDSEVVPRARRRTFTNADKRRILQAADLCTLPGEVGALMRREGVYSSSLSTWRRQREAADLAALAPQKRGPKVDAAARIDALQIAQLTRERDKLRVELDKAQLVIEVQKKVMALLDLLAVTDKRGNT
;
A
#
# COMPACT_ATOMS: atom_id res chain seq x y z
N MET A 1 -62.97 -29.25 -19.23
CA MET A 1 -62.95 -29.18 -17.76
C MET A 1 -61.64 -29.80 -17.30
N ASN A 2 -60.80 -29.01 -16.63
CA ASN A 2 -59.70 -29.37 -15.73
C ASN A 2 -58.63 -28.27 -15.80
N SER A 3 -58.90 -27.19 -15.07
CA SER A 3 -57.94 -26.12 -14.77
C SER A 3 -57.17 -26.56 -13.52
N ASN A 4 -55.88 -26.85 -13.66
CA ASN A 4 -55.02 -27.15 -12.52
C ASN A 4 -54.06 -25.96 -12.31
N GLN A 5 -54.50 -25.06 -11.43
CA GLN A 5 -53.75 -23.92 -10.95
C GLN A 5 -53.16 -24.30 -9.60
N GLN A 6 -51.83 -24.40 -9.51
CA GLN A 6 -51.13 -24.52 -8.24
C GLN A 6 -50.08 -23.43 -8.09
N SER A 7 -50.19 -22.81 -6.93
CA SER A 7 -49.56 -21.60 -6.45
C SER A 7 -48.13 -21.84 -5.99
N LYS A 8 -47.34 -20.77 -6.11
CA LYS A 8 -45.94 -20.66 -5.72
C LYS A 8 -45.87 -19.92 -4.38
N VAL A 9 -45.27 -20.54 -3.35
CA VAL A 9 -44.83 -19.86 -2.12
C VAL A 9 -43.47 -20.45 -1.71
N PRO A 10 -42.47 -19.61 -1.37
CA PRO A 10 -41.14 -20.05 -0.95
C PRO A 10 -41.10 -20.41 0.54
N MET A 11 -40.50 -21.56 0.88
CA MET A 11 -40.23 -21.97 2.26
C MET A 11 -38.86 -21.49 2.70
N HIS A 12 -38.86 -20.71 3.78
CA HIS A 12 -37.69 -20.21 4.49
C HIS A 12 -36.85 -21.36 5.09
N ALA A 13 -35.53 -21.22 4.96
CA ALA A 13 -34.56 -22.00 5.70
C ALA A 13 -34.59 -21.57 7.18
N VAL A 14 -34.91 -22.53 8.06
CA VAL A 14 -34.84 -22.39 9.51
C VAL A 14 -33.58 -23.09 9.99
N GLU A 15 -32.74 -22.32 10.67
CA GLU A 15 -31.58 -22.78 11.41
C GLU A 15 -31.97 -23.75 12.52
N VAL A 16 -31.20 -24.84 12.67
CA VAL A 16 -31.32 -25.78 13.79
C VAL A 16 -30.22 -25.45 14.82
N SER A 17 -30.63 -24.63 15.78
CA SER A 17 -30.52 -24.84 17.23
C SER A 17 -29.48 -25.87 17.72
N SER A 18 -28.53 -25.38 18.52
CA SER A 18 -27.70 -26.16 19.46
C SER A 18 -28.11 -25.83 20.89
N ASP A 19 -28.45 -26.84 21.70
CA ASP A 19 -28.27 -26.89 23.16
C ASP A 19 -28.82 -28.24 23.70
N PRO A 20 -28.64 -28.68 24.98
CA PRO A 20 -27.97 -28.05 26.13
C PRO A 20 -27.13 -29.00 27.03
N GLY A 21 -26.47 -28.43 28.06
CA GLY A 21 -26.57 -28.99 29.42
C GLY A 21 -25.30 -29.50 30.11
N ALA A 22 -24.80 -28.70 31.05
CA ALA A 22 -24.19 -29.22 32.29
C ALA A 22 -24.32 -28.17 33.42
N LEU A 23 -25.28 -28.39 34.32
CA LEU A 23 -25.46 -27.72 35.61
C LEU A 23 -25.36 -28.78 36.71
N GLN A 24 -24.51 -28.58 37.73
CA GLN A 24 -24.68 -29.03 39.14
C GLN A 24 -23.47 -28.51 39.96
N GLY A 25 -23.60 -27.57 40.91
CA GLY A 25 -23.85 -27.77 42.36
C GLY A 25 -22.51 -27.87 43.14
N ALA A 26 -22.27 -27.37 44.36
CA ALA A 26 -23.07 -26.79 45.42
C ALA A 26 -22.14 -26.22 46.56
N ARG A 27 -22.54 -25.09 47.18
CA ARG A 27 -22.52 -24.72 48.63
C ARG A 27 -21.22 -24.77 49.47
N ARG A 28 -20.82 -23.61 50.03
CA ARG A 28 -20.92 -23.27 51.47
C ARG A 28 -20.60 -21.79 51.73
N ALA A 29 -21.44 -21.14 52.53
CA ALA A 29 -21.17 -19.88 53.21
C ALA A 29 -20.68 -20.18 54.64
N THR A 30 -19.84 -19.30 55.19
CA THR A 30 -19.37 -19.09 56.60
C THR A 30 -18.10 -18.23 56.44
N GLU A 31 -17.76 -17.16 57.15
CA GLU A 31 -18.29 -16.41 58.30
C GLU A 31 -17.63 -15.01 58.26
N ASP A 32 -18.25 -14.08 58.96
CA ASP A 32 -17.82 -12.72 59.26
C ASP A 32 -16.74 -12.74 60.38
N ALA A 33 -15.60 -12.05 60.19
CA ALA A 33 -14.72 -11.61 61.29
C ALA A 33 -13.70 -10.54 60.82
N PRO A 34 -13.29 -9.61 61.71
CA PRO A 34 -12.93 -8.24 61.32
C PRO A 34 -11.41 -7.96 61.30
N GLY A 35 -11.05 -6.89 60.59
CA GLY A 35 -9.93 -6.02 60.96
C GLY A 35 -8.52 -6.54 60.66
N SER A 36 -8.02 -6.22 59.47
CA SER A 36 -6.59 -5.97 59.31
C SER A 36 -6.39 -4.77 58.39
N ALA A 37 -5.83 -3.72 58.96
CA ALA A 37 -5.52 -2.47 58.27
C ALA A 37 -4.60 -2.74 57.07
N PRO A 38 -4.81 -2.08 55.91
CA PRO A 38 -3.87 -2.18 54.81
C PRO A 38 -2.53 -1.57 55.24
N PRO A 39 -1.38 -2.25 55.04
CA PRO A 39 -0.09 -1.62 55.23
C PRO A 39 0.02 -0.45 54.24
N SER A 40 0.41 0.71 54.76
CA SER A 40 0.64 1.93 54.00
C SER A 40 1.68 1.66 52.91
N ILE A 41 1.22 1.54 51.67
CA ILE A 41 2.08 1.53 50.48
C ILE A 41 2.77 2.91 50.47
N PRO A 42 4.11 2.98 50.56
CA PRO A 42 4.80 4.26 50.45
C PRO A 42 4.51 4.87 49.06
N PRO A 43 4.11 6.15 48.98
CA PRO A 43 3.91 6.83 47.71
C PRO A 43 5.29 7.11 47.11
N GLY A 44 5.85 6.12 46.42
CA GLY A 44 7.21 6.23 45.88
C GLY A 44 7.62 5.15 44.89
N SER A 45 6.75 4.20 44.55
CA SER A 45 6.94 3.38 43.37
C SER A 45 6.10 3.96 42.23
N ASP A 46 6.60 5.01 41.60
CA ASP A 46 6.23 5.32 40.22
C ASP A 46 6.72 4.15 39.36
N SER A 47 5.91 3.09 39.32
CA SER A 47 6.06 2.03 38.33
C SER A 47 5.65 2.66 37.02
N GLU A 48 6.60 3.30 36.35
CA GLU A 48 6.46 3.79 34.98
C GLU A 48 6.34 2.56 34.07
N VAL A 49 5.17 1.94 34.08
CA VAL A 49 4.81 0.85 33.19
C VAL A 49 4.50 1.51 31.86
N VAL A 50 5.35 1.26 30.86
CA VAL A 50 5.10 1.68 29.48
C VAL A 50 3.66 1.27 29.13
N PRO A 51 2.77 2.22 28.75
CA PRO A 51 1.32 1.98 28.64
C PRO A 51 0.93 0.94 27.59
N ARG A 52 1.89 0.49 26.78
CA ARG A 52 1.69 -0.57 25.78
C ARG A 52 2.93 -1.45 25.67
N ALA A 53 2.74 -2.75 25.93
CA ALA A 53 3.78 -3.74 25.71
C ALA A 53 4.22 -3.73 24.22
N ARG A 54 5.47 -3.37 23.97
CA ARG A 54 6.07 -3.42 22.63
C ARG A 54 6.39 -4.87 22.30
N ARG A 55 5.55 -5.50 21.46
CA ARG A 55 5.81 -6.85 20.95
C ARG A 55 7.01 -6.83 20.01
N ARG A 56 7.87 -7.84 20.11
CA ARG A 56 8.99 -8.04 19.19
C ARG A 56 8.47 -8.25 17.77
N THR A 57 9.08 -7.57 16.80
CA THR A 57 8.82 -7.75 15.38
C THR A 57 10.00 -8.49 14.73
N PHE A 58 9.70 -9.46 13.86
CA PHE A 58 10.72 -10.16 13.09
C PHE A 58 10.85 -9.52 11.72
N THR A 59 12.03 -9.00 11.41
CA THR A 59 12.32 -8.49 10.07
C THR A 59 12.44 -9.67 9.07
N ASN A 60 12.33 -9.40 7.77
CA ASN A 60 12.52 -10.45 6.77
C ASN A 60 13.95 -11.04 6.79
N ALA A 61 14.95 -10.23 7.16
CA ALA A 61 16.31 -10.69 7.36
C ALA A 61 16.40 -11.67 8.53
N ASP A 62 15.77 -11.35 9.67
CA ASP A 62 15.73 -12.24 10.84
C ASP A 62 15.07 -13.57 10.51
N LYS A 63 13.92 -13.54 9.83
CA LYS A 63 13.20 -14.75 9.42
C LYS A 63 14.08 -15.64 8.53
N ARG A 64 14.79 -15.06 7.57
CA ARG A 64 15.72 -15.80 6.69
C ARG A 64 16.88 -16.42 7.47
N ARG A 65 17.52 -15.65 8.36
CA ARG A 65 18.61 -16.13 9.22
C ARG A 65 18.16 -17.30 10.09
N ILE A 66 16.99 -17.19 10.72
CA ILE A 66 16.44 -18.21 11.61
C ILE A 66 16.05 -19.47 10.82
N LEU A 67 15.45 -19.31 9.63
CA LEU A 67 15.14 -20.45 8.77
C LEU A 67 16.41 -21.18 8.32
N GLN A 68 17.47 -20.46 7.92
CA GLN A 68 18.75 -21.07 7.58
C GLN A 68 19.37 -21.81 8.76
N ALA A 69 19.36 -21.21 9.95
CA ALA A 69 19.84 -21.87 11.16
C ALA A 69 19.02 -23.13 11.49
N ALA A 70 17.70 -23.08 11.31
CA ALA A 70 16.82 -24.23 11.52
C ALA A 70 17.06 -25.34 10.49
N ASP A 71 17.41 -25.00 9.25
CA ASP A 71 17.75 -25.96 8.20
C ASP A 71 19.13 -26.62 8.43
N LEU A 72 20.05 -25.95 9.15
CA LEU A 72 21.36 -26.49 9.53
C LEU A 72 21.33 -27.40 10.77
N CYS A 73 20.27 -27.33 11.59
CA CYS A 73 20.11 -28.18 12.76
C CYS A 73 19.83 -29.63 12.32
N THR A 74 20.74 -30.55 12.64
CA THR A 74 20.65 -31.97 12.25
C THR A 74 20.52 -32.90 13.45
N LEU A 75 20.99 -32.48 14.63
CA LEU A 75 20.89 -33.30 15.84
C LEU A 75 19.50 -33.15 16.48
N PRO A 76 19.00 -34.22 17.13
CA PRO A 76 17.72 -34.16 17.84
C PRO A 76 17.76 -33.10 18.94
N GLY A 77 16.78 -32.19 18.92
CA GLY A 77 16.61 -31.14 19.94
C GLY A 77 17.31 -29.80 19.64
N GLU A 78 18.20 -29.73 18.65
CA GLU A 78 18.86 -28.47 18.25
C GLU A 78 17.87 -27.42 17.76
N VAL A 79 16.90 -27.83 16.94
CA VAL A 79 15.82 -26.95 16.45
C VAL A 79 15.03 -26.37 17.63
N GLY A 80 14.74 -27.19 18.64
CA GLY A 80 14.05 -26.75 19.85
C GLY A 80 14.89 -25.80 20.70
N ALA A 81 16.21 -25.97 20.74
CA ALA A 81 17.14 -25.05 21.40
C ALA A 81 17.23 -23.71 20.66
N LEU A 82 17.31 -23.73 19.33
CA LEU A 82 17.26 -22.54 18.48
C LEU A 82 15.98 -21.75 18.70
N MET A 83 14.83 -22.43 18.71
CA MET A 83 13.52 -21.83 18.95
C MET A 83 13.45 -21.08 20.29
N ARG A 84 14.02 -21.66 21.36
CA ARG A 84 14.08 -21.02 22.68
C ARG A 84 15.02 -19.80 22.71
N ARG A 85 16.20 -19.91 22.07
CA ARG A 85 17.17 -18.80 21.96
C ARG A 85 16.61 -17.63 21.17
N GLU A 86 15.91 -17.94 20.08
CA GLU A 86 15.35 -16.95 19.17
C GLU A 86 13.92 -16.54 19.55
N GLY A 87 13.30 -17.12 20.58
CA GLY A 87 11.92 -16.82 20.99
C GLY A 87 10.88 -17.08 19.88
N VAL A 88 11.10 -18.11 19.05
CA VAL A 88 10.25 -18.48 17.91
C VAL A 88 9.53 -19.79 18.20
N TYR A 89 8.27 -19.91 17.77
CA TYR A 89 7.48 -21.13 17.93
C TYR A 89 7.43 -21.96 16.64
N SER A 90 7.06 -23.25 16.75
CA SER A 90 7.00 -24.17 15.61
C SER A 90 6.02 -23.69 14.52
N SER A 91 4.90 -23.08 14.92
CA SER A 91 3.93 -22.47 14.00
C SER A 91 4.53 -21.33 13.17
N SER A 92 5.46 -20.56 13.75
CA SER A 92 6.15 -19.47 13.06
C SER A 92 7.12 -20.02 12.02
N LEU A 93 7.88 -21.07 12.36
CA LEU A 93 8.76 -21.73 11.40
C LEU A 93 7.97 -22.33 10.23
N SER A 94 6.87 -23.03 10.51
CA SER A 94 6.03 -23.62 9.46
C SER A 94 5.41 -22.57 8.54
N THR A 95 4.95 -21.44 9.09
CA THR A 95 4.41 -20.35 8.28
C THR A 95 5.48 -19.67 7.44
N TRP A 96 6.67 -19.43 7.98
CA TRP A 96 7.77 -18.82 7.23
C TRP A 96 8.35 -19.75 6.16
N ARG A 97 8.37 -21.07 6.37
CA ARG A 97 8.74 -22.04 5.32
C ARG A 97 7.76 -21.99 4.14
N ARG A 98 6.45 -22.00 4.41
CA ARG A 98 5.43 -21.84 3.35
C ARG A 98 5.57 -20.51 2.61
N GLN A 99 5.88 -19.42 3.33
CA GLN A 99 6.13 -18.11 2.71
C GLN A 99 7.37 -18.13 1.81
N ARG A 100 8.44 -18.84 2.21
CA ARG A 100 9.63 -19.03 1.38
C ARG A 100 9.29 -19.81 0.11
N GLU A 101 8.64 -20.96 0.24
CA GLU A 101 8.23 -21.79 -0.89
C GLU A 101 7.30 -21.03 -1.86
N ALA A 102 6.32 -20.29 -1.34
CA ALA A 102 5.44 -19.47 -2.16
C ALA A 102 6.19 -18.34 -2.89
N ALA A 103 7.18 -17.72 -2.23
CA ALA A 103 8.03 -16.71 -2.83
C ALA A 103 8.95 -17.30 -3.91
N ASP A 104 9.51 -18.48 -3.68
CA ASP A 104 10.35 -19.18 -4.65
C ASP A 104 9.52 -19.58 -5.88
N LEU A 105 8.32 -20.13 -5.68
CA LEU A 105 7.38 -20.42 -6.76
C LEU A 105 6.98 -19.16 -7.53
N ALA A 106 6.74 -18.04 -6.83
CA ALA A 106 6.44 -16.76 -7.47
C ALA A 106 7.65 -16.20 -8.23
N ALA A 107 8.87 -16.45 -7.77
CA ALA A 107 10.10 -16.05 -8.44
C ALA A 107 10.37 -16.89 -9.70
N LEU A 108 10.04 -18.18 -9.67
CA LEU A 108 10.14 -19.08 -10.83
C LEU A 108 8.99 -18.91 -11.82
N ALA A 109 7.83 -18.43 -11.37
CA ALA A 109 6.69 -18.18 -12.25
C ALA A 109 7.03 -17.08 -13.26
N PRO A 110 6.58 -17.20 -14.53
CA PRO A 110 6.74 -16.15 -15.52
C PRO A 110 6.10 -14.85 -15.04
N GLN A 111 6.92 -13.90 -14.60
CA GLN A 111 6.44 -12.60 -14.16
C GLN A 111 5.90 -11.83 -15.36
N LYS A 112 4.67 -11.31 -15.24
CA LYS A 112 4.06 -10.49 -16.28
C LYS A 112 4.93 -9.24 -16.49
N ARG A 113 5.45 -9.08 -17.71
CA ARG A 113 6.29 -7.93 -18.10
C ARG A 113 5.51 -6.63 -17.92
N GLY A 114 5.91 -5.84 -16.92
CA GLY A 114 5.47 -4.46 -16.69
C GLY A 114 3.95 -4.27 -16.58
N PRO A 115 3.50 -3.05 -16.26
CA PRO A 115 2.13 -2.66 -16.50
C PRO A 115 1.79 -2.90 -17.97
N LYS A 116 0.70 -3.63 -18.26
CA LYS A 116 0.19 -3.70 -19.62
C LYS A 116 -0.15 -2.27 -20.04
N VAL A 117 0.52 -1.75 -21.06
CA VAL A 117 0.19 -0.44 -21.61
C VAL A 117 -1.21 -0.56 -22.19
N ASP A 118 -2.17 0.16 -21.61
CA ASP A 118 -3.54 0.20 -22.10
C ASP A 118 -3.54 0.67 -23.56
N ALA A 119 -4.32 0.00 -24.41
CA ALA A 119 -4.37 0.33 -25.83
C ALA A 119 -4.75 1.79 -26.08
N ALA A 120 -5.61 2.35 -25.23
CA ALA A 120 -5.97 3.77 -25.23
C ALA A 120 -4.77 4.69 -24.95
N ALA A 121 -3.97 4.39 -23.92
CA ALA A 121 -2.78 5.17 -23.57
C ALA A 121 -1.75 5.21 -24.71
N ARG A 122 -1.66 4.13 -25.51
CA ARG A 122 -0.81 4.11 -26.71
C ARG A 122 -1.34 5.02 -27.82
N ILE A 123 -2.66 5.06 -28.02
CA ILE A 123 -3.29 5.94 -29.01
C ILE A 123 -3.10 7.41 -28.61
N ASP A 124 -3.32 7.73 -27.34
CA ASP A 124 -3.14 9.07 -26.79
C ASP A 124 -1.68 9.54 -26.95
N ALA A 125 -0.70 8.66 -26.67
CA ALA A 125 0.71 8.98 -26.86
C ALA A 125 1.06 9.32 -28.32
N LEU A 126 0.47 8.62 -29.29
CA LEU A 126 0.65 8.92 -30.71
C LEU A 126 0.01 10.26 -31.10
N GLN A 127 -1.19 10.54 -30.60
CA GLN A 127 -1.86 11.81 -30.84
C GLN A 127 -1.08 12.99 -30.25
N ILE A 128 -0.58 12.86 -29.02
CA ILE A 128 0.27 13.87 -28.38
C ILE A 128 1.56 14.08 -29.21
N ALA A 129 2.19 13.01 -29.69
CA ALA A 129 3.39 13.12 -30.53
C ALA A 129 3.11 13.82 -31.86
N GLN A 130 1.94 13.61 -32.46
CA GLN A 130 1.54 14.30 -33.68
C GLN A 130 1.25 15.78 -33.42
N LEU A 131 0.41 16.08 -32.44
CA LEU A 131 0.04 17.45 -32.06
C LEU A 131 1.25 18.29 -31.66
N THR A 132 2.21 17.68 -30.96
CA THR A 132 3.44 18.38 -30.57
C THR A 132 4.30 18.77 -31.76
N ARG A 133 4.40 17.91 -32.79
CA ARG A 133 5.13 18.21 -34.04
C ARG A 133 4.44 19.32 -34.84
N GLU A 134 3.12 19.26 -34.96
CA GLU A 134 2.34 20.29 -35.66
C GLU A 134 2.49 21.65 -34.96
N ARG A 135 2.38 21.67 -33.63
CA ARG A 135 2.59 22.89 -32.82
C ARG A 135 4.01 23.45 -32.98
N ASP A 136 5.03 22.61 -33.05
CA ASP A 136 6.41 23.07 -33.27
C ASP A 136 6.59 23.67 -34.67
N LYS A 137 6.05 23.02 -35.69
CA LYS A 137 6.10 23.53 -37.06
C LYS A 137 5.42 24.89 -37.17
N LEU A 138 4.22 25.02 -36.61
CA LEU A 138 3.46 26.28 -36.62
C LEU A 138 4.19 27.39 -35.86
N ARG A 139 4.86 27.07 -34.75
CA ARG A 139 5.70 28.05 -34.02
C ARG A 139 6.83 28.58 -34.89
N VAL A 140 7.55 27.70 -35.58
CA VAL A 140 8.64 28.11 -36.47
C VAL A 140 8.13 28.99 -37.62
N GLU A 141 6.96 28.70 -38.18
CA GLU A 141 6.34 29.54 -39.20
C GLU A 141 5.93 30.92 -38.66
N LEU A 142 5.40 30.95 -37.44
CA LEU A 142 5.03 32.18 -36.75
C LEU A 142 6.27 33.05 -36.46
N ASP A 143 7.36 32.46 -35.96
CA ASP A 143 8.61 33.18 -35.68
C ASP A 143 9.18 33.81 -36.96
N LYS A 144 9.12 33.10 -38.09
CA LYS A 144 9.53 33.64 -39.40
C LYS A 144 8.66 34.83 -39.83
N ALA A 145 7.34 34.73 -39.68
CA ALA A 145 6.42 35.81 -40.02
C ALA A 145 6.66 37.04 -39.12
N GLN A 146 6.89 36.84 -37.82
CA GLN A 146 7.24 37.91 -36.90
C GLN A 146 8.55 38.60 -37.30
N LEU A 147 9.58 37.83 -37.67
CA LEU A 147 10.85 38.39 -38.14
C LEU A 147 10.66 39.27 -39.39
N VAL A 148 9.84 38.84 -40.35
CA VAL A 148 9.53 39.64 -41.54
C VAL A 148 8.86 40.96 -41.16
N ILE A 149 7.86 40.90 -40.26
CA ILE A 149 7.17 42.10 -39.75
C ILE A 149 8.15 43.04 -39.04
N GLU A 150 9.08 42.51 -38.23
CA GLU A 150 10.10 43.32 -37.56
C GLU A 150 11.04 44.02 -38.53
N VAL A 151 11.50 43.33 -39.58
CA VAL A 151 12.33 43.92 -40.62
C VAL A 151 11.56 45.03 -41.34
N GLN A 152 10.30 44.79 -41.71
CA GLN A 152 9.45 45.82 -42.33
C GLN A 152 9.29 47.05 -41.44
N LYS A 153 9.01 46.86 -40.15
CA LYS A 153 8.91 47.96 -39.16
C LYS A 153 10.21 48.76 -39.06
N LYS A 154 11.38 48.09 -39.02
CA LYS A 154 12.69 48.75 -38.97
C LYS A 154 12.98 49.55 -40.23
N VAL A 155 12.69 49.00 -41.41
CA VAL A 155 12.86 49.71 -42.69
C VAL A 155 12.00 50.96 -42.73
N MET A 156 10.72 50.86 -42.35
CA MET A 156 9.83 52.03 -42.28
C MET A 156 10.37 53.10 -41.33
N ALA A 157 10.82 52.72 -40.13
CA ALA A 157 11.39 53.66 -39.17
C ALA A 157 12.66 54.38 -39.69
N LEU A 158 13.50 53.68 -40.47
CA LEU A 158 14.67 54.29 -41.12
C LEU A 158 14.26 55.27 -42.22
N LEU A 159 13.26 54.93 -43.04
CA LEU A 159 12.72 55.82 -44.07
C LEU A 159 12.10 57.08 -43.46
N ASP A 160 11.35 56.94 -42.37
CA ASP A 160 10.79 58.07 -41.63
C ASP A 160 11.89 58.99 -41.09
N LEU A 161 12.98 58.43 -40.55
CA LEU A 161 14.12 59.21 -40.07
C LEU A 161 14.79 60.00 -41.21
N LEU A 162 15.00 59.37 -42.37
CA LEU A 162 15.59 60.01 -43.55
C LEU A 162 14.71 61.16 -44.07
N ALA A 163 13.40 60.95 -44.13
CA ALA A 163 12.44 61.98 -44.53
C ALA A 163 12.41 63.17 -43.56
N VAL A 164 12.65 62.95 -42.27
CA VAL A 164 12.76 64.02 -41.26
C VAL A 164 14.10 64.77 -41.35
N THR A 165 15.19 64.10 -41.72
CA THR A 165 16.49 64.78 -41.91
C THR A 165 16.54 65.65 -43.15
N ASP A 166 15.89 65.24 -44.25
CA ASP A 166 15.84 66.02 -45.49
C ASP A 166 15.13 67.38 -45.31
N LYS A 167 14.03 67.38 -44.56
CA LYS A 167 13.30 68.62 -44.20
C LYS A 167 14.10 69.61 -43.34
N ARG A 168 15.15 69.16 -42.66
CA ARG A 168 16.00 70.02 -41.81
C ARG A 168 17.20 70.65 -42.53
N GLY A 169 17.54 70.18 -43.73
CA GLY A 169 18.65 70.72 -44.54
C GLY A 169 18.24 71.76 -45.58
N ASN A 170 16.94 72.04 -45.74
CA ASN A 170 16.40 72.90 -46.80
C ASN A 170 15.93 74.29 -46.28
N THR A 171 16.61 74.83 -45.26
CA THR A 171 16.41 76.20 -44.72
C THR A 171 17.69 76.99 -44.74
#